data_AF-A0A2V7Z5N1-F1
#
_entry.id   AF-A0A2V7Z5N1-F1
#
_cell.length_a   1.000
_cell.length_b   1.000
_cell.length_c   1.000
_cell.angle_alpha   90.00
_cell.angle_beta   90.00
_cell.angle_gamma   90.00
#
_symmetry.space_group_name_H-M   'P 1'
#
loop_
_entity.id
_entity.type
_entity.pdbx_description
1 polymer ?
#
loop_
_entity_poly.entity_id
_entity_poly.type
_entity_poly.pdbx_seq_one_letter_code
_entity_poly.pdbx_strand_id
1 'polypeptide(L)'
;MKLTMAKAYQENGSPAPGKDKACAAKYKEFMGAPVTDTYKINPKTGIMSASAEFQKVSTQLYPMGIAGIYSFISDGVPPELQKIGVMQIIFQISTKFTSPKNMIMFPLETDKFNCVLTNSALSAKAAKEALTGKPMKH
;
A
#
# COMPACT_ATOMS: atom_id res chain seq x y z
N MET A 1 11.80 2.35 -5.12
CA MET A 1 11.85 0.91 -4.75
C MET A 1 11.18 0.07 -5.83
N LYS A 2 11.29 -1.27 -5.83
CA LYS A 2 10.61 -2.14 -6.80
C LYS A 2 9.59 -3.06 -6.12
N LEU A 3 8.45 -3.32 -6.76
CA LEU A 3 7.41 -4.23 -6.26
C LEU A 3 7.80 -5.69 -6.49
N THR A 4 8.36 -6.36 -5.49
CA THR A 4 8.96 -7.71 -5.65
C THR A 4 8.10 -8.84 -5.11
N MET A 5 7.00 -8.53 -4.41
CA MET A 5 6.12 -9.50 -3.79
C MET A 5 4.66 -9.21 -4.16
N ALA A 6 3.87 -10.26 -4.33
CA ALA A 6 2.43 -10.18 -4.51
C ALA A 6 1.76 -10.98 -3.38
N LYS A 7 0.85 -10.33 -2.65
CA LYS A 7 0.16 -10.90 -1.49
C LYS A 7 -1.34 -10.73 -1.63
N ALA A 8 -2.08 -11.82 -1.47
CA ALA A 8 -3.52 -11.79 -1.49
C ALA A 8 -4.09 -11.59 -0.08
N TYR A 9 -5.19 -10.84 0.00
CA TYR A 9 -5.91 -10.54 1.22
C TYR A 9 -7.40 -10.72 0.97
N GLN A 10 -8.13 -11.11 2.00
CA GLN A 10 -9.59 -11.03 2.02
C GLN A 10 -10.03 -9.55 2.05
N GLU A 11 -11.29 -9.29 1.74
CA GLU A 11 -11.89 -7.95 1.83
C GLU A 11 -11.70 -7.31 3.21
N ASN A 12 -11.76 -8.12 4.28
CA ASN A 12 -11.53 -7.66 5.65
C ASN A 12 -10.04 -7.43 6.01
N GLY A 13 -9.14 -7.44 5.04
CA GLY A 13 -7.70 -7.22 5.22
C GLY A 13 -6.92 -8.40 5.81
N SER A 14 -7.56 -9.55 6.06
CA SER A 14 -6.86 -10.74 6.56
C SER A 14 -6.06 -11.41 5.43
N PRO A 15 -4.84 -11.92 5.68
CA PRO A 15 -4.06 -12.62 4.66
C PRO A 15 -4.81 -13.81 4.05
N ALA A 16 -4.67 -13.99 2.73
CA ALA A 16 -5.20 -15.11 1.96
C ALA A 16 -4.09 -15.82 1.16
N PRO A 17 -3.07 -16.40 1.83
CA PRO A 17 -1.84 -16.87 1.17
C PRO A 17 -2.06 -17.92 0.09
N GLY A 18 -3.15 -18.70 0.16
CA GLY A 18 -3.55 -19.65 -0.89
C GLY A 18 -3.84 -19.00 -2.25
N LYS A 19 -3.99 -17.67 -2.29
CA LYS A 19 -4.24 -16.88 -3.50
C LYS A 19 -3.03 -16.03 -3.94
N ASP A 20 -1.91 -16.08 -3.23
CA ASP A 20 -0.69 -15.30 -3.57
C ASP A 20 -0.21 -15.58 -5.00
N LYS A 21 -0.22 -16.86 -5.43
CA LYS A 21 0.17 -17.24 -6.80
C LYS A 21 -0.77 -16.66 -7.85
N ALA A 22 -2.07 -16.63 -7.58
CA ALA A 22 -3.06 -16.03 -8.48
C ALA A 22 -2.89 -14.50 -8.56
N CYS A 23 -2.62 -13.84 -7.43
CA CYS A 23 -2.28 -12.43 -7.33
C CYS A 23 -1.03 -12.09 -8.17
N ALA A 24 0.06 -12.85 -8.00
CA ALA A 24 1.28 -12.69 -8.79
C ALA A 24 1.05 -12.91 -10.29
N ALA A 25 0.27 -13.93 -10.67
CA ALA A 25 -0.01 -14.26 -12.07
C ALA A 25 -0.86 -13.17 -12.75
N LYS A 26 -1.90 -12.67 -12.06
CA LYS A 26 -2.81 -11.66 -12.59
C LYS A 26 -2.09 -10.32 -12.85
N TYR A 27 -1.24 -9.90 -11.93
CA TYR A 27 -0.55 -8.61 -11.99
C TYR A 27 0.94 -8.73 -12.32
N LYS A 28 1.32 -9.79 -13.06
CA LYS A 28 2.70 -10.09 -13.42
C LYS A 28 3.41 -8.93 -14.13
N GLU A 29 2.68 -8.11 -14.88
CA GLU A 29 3.21 -6.97 -15.62
C GLU A 29 3.71 -5.83 -14.72
N PHE A 30 3.17 -5.74 -13.50
CA PHE A 30 3.57 -4.73 -12.51
C PHE A 30 4.59 -5.26 -11.50
N MET A 31 4.90 -6.55 -11.55
CA MET A 31 5.98 -7.12 -10.76
C MET A 31 7.33 -6.55 -11.22
N GLY A 32 8.13 -6.09 -10.26
CA GLY A 32 9.39 -5.40 -10.48
C GLY A 32 9.25 -3.92 -10.85
N ALA A 33 8.02 -3.41 -11.02
CA ALA A 33 7.79 -2.02 -11.36
C ALA A 33 8.32 -1.07 -10.26
N PRO A 34 8.91 0.07 -10.64
CA PRO A 34 9.37 1.04 -9.68
C PRO A 34 8.20 1.80 -9.04
N VAL A 35 8.36 2.14 -7.77
CA VAL A 35 7.57 3.15 -7.07
C VAL A 35 8.53 4.14 -6.41
N THR A 36 8.28 5.43 -6.59
CA THR A 36 9.08 6.51 -6.02
C THR A 36 8.23 7.31 -5.06
N ASP A 37 8.69 7.50 -3.83
CA ASP A 37 7.95 8.24 -2.82
C ASP A 37 8.65 9.55 -2.50
N THR A 38 7.86 10.59 -2.26
CA THR A 38 8.33 11.80 -1.60
C THR A 38 7.52 12.01 -0.33
N TYR A 39 8.16 12.49 0.73
CA TYR A 39 7.47 12.74 2.00
C TYR A 39 8.10 13.89 2.78
N LYS A 40 7.27 14.54 3.59
CA LYS A 40 7.67 15.53 4.60
C LYS A 40 7.01 15.15 5.90
N ILE A 41 7.81 14.99 6.95
CA ILE A 41 7.34 14.63 8.29
C ILE A 41 7.98 15.58 9.28
N ASN A 42 7.16 16.40 9.94
CA ASN A 42 7.60 17.24 11.04
C ASN A 42 7.10 16.66 12.38
N PRO A 43 7.94 15.94 13.13
CA PRO A 43 7.52 15.32 14.39
C PRO A 43 7.21 16.34 15.50
N LYS A 44 7.66 17.60 15.37
CA LYS A 44 7.38 18.66 16.35
C LYS A 44 5.98 19.26 16.17
N THR A 45 5.56 19.46 14.93
CA THR A 45 4.27 20.08 14.62
C THR A 45 3.18 19.07 14.27
N GLY A 46 3.55 17.81 14.01
CA GLY A 46 2.62 16.77 13.54
C GLY A 46 2.23 16.91 12.06
N ILE A 47 2.76 17.90 11.34
CA ILE A 47 2.45 18.11 9.92
C ILE A 47 3.17 17.05 9.09
N MET A 48 2.40 16.31 8.29
CA MET A 48 2.92 15.24 7.44
C MET A 48 2.25 15.27 6.07
N SER A 49 3.03 15.04 5.02
CA SER A 49 2.53 14.83 3.66
C SER A 49 3.40 13.82 2.92
N ALA A 50 2.81 13.08 1.99
CA ALA A 50 3.56 12.19 1.11
C ALA A 50 2.92 12.12 -0.27
N SER A 51 3.69 11.70 -1.27
CA SER A 51 3.19 11.30 -2.58
C SER A 51 3.93 10.05 -3.04
N ALA A 52 3.26 9.24 -3.85
CA ALA A 52 3.87 8.09 -4.51
C ALA A 52 3.66 8.18 -6.02
N GLU A 53 4.72 7.95 -6.77
CA GLU A 53 4.69 7.82 -8.22
C GLU A 53 4.75 6.35 -8.61
N PHE A 54 3.72 5.89 -9.32
CA PHE A 54 3.63 4.55 -9.89
C PHE A 54 3.17 4.69 -11.34
N GLN A 55 3.78 3.95 -12.27
CA GLN A 55 3.48 4.06 -13.71
C GLN A 55 3.56 5.52 -14.23
N LYS A 56 4.50 6.31 -13.71
CA LYS A 56 4.67 7.75 -14.01
C LYS A 56 3.49 8.65 -13.62
N VAL A 57 2.59 8.15 -12.76
CA VAL A 57 1.45 8.90 -12.25
C VAL A 57 1.66 9.15 -10.76
N SER A 58 1.70 10.43 -10.38
CA SER A 58 1.84 10.85 -8.99
C SER A 58 0.49 10.83 -8.28
N THR A 59 0.45 10.23 -7.09
CA THR A 59 -0.72 10.15 -6.22
C THR A 59 -0.41 10.79 -4.88
N GLN A 60 -1.24 11.74 -4.46
CA GLN A 60 -1.15 12.35 -3.13
C GLN A 60 -1.57 11.34 -2.06
N LEU A 61 -0.80 11.27 -0.98
CA LEU A 61 -1.08 10.41 0.16
C LEU A 61 -1.28 11.24 1.44
N TYR A 62 -2.10 10.71 2.34
CA TYR A 62 -2.51 11.36 3.57
C TYR A 62 -2.15 10.51 4.79
N PRO A 63 -1.71 11.12 5.90
CA PRO A 63 -1.28 10.39 7.09
C PRO A 63 -2.44 9.61 7.72
N MET A 64 -2.17 8.38 8.15
CA MET A 64 -3.17 7.49 8.77
C MET A 64 -3.19 7.56 10.31
N GLY A 65 -2.17 8.14 10.94
CA GLY A 65 -2.10 8.25 12.41
C GLY A 65 -1.82 6.93 13.14
N ILE A 66 -1.15 5.95 12.51
CA ILE A 66 -0.81 4.67 13.15
C ILE A 66 0.36 4.85 14.12
N ALA A 67 0.20 4.43 15.37
CA ALA A 67 1.25 4.55 16.38
C ALA A 67 2.49 3.69 16.02
N GLY A 68 3.69 4.29 16.15
CA GLY A 68 4.97 3.61 15.97
C GLY A 68 5.46 3.48 14.52
N ILE A 69 4.73 4.02 13.54
CA ILE A 69 5.14 4.06 12.13
C ILE A 69 4.54 5.30 11.44
N TYR A 70 5.24 5.87 10.47
CA TYR A 70 4.62 6.84 9.58
C TYR A 70 3.96 6.08 8.43
N SER A 71 2.63 6.16 8.36
CA SER A 71 1.83 5.47 7.34
C SER A 71 0.97 6.49 6.62
N PHE A 72 0.95 6.41 5.29
CA PHE A 72 0.24 7.30 4.40
C PHE A 72 -0.60 6.49 3.41
N ILE A 73 -1.80 6.96 3.10
CA ILE A 73 -2.75 6.29 2.23
C ILE A 73 -3.33 7.26 1.21
N SER A 74 -3.58 6.79 0.00
CA SER A 74 -4.25 7.56 -1.03
C SER A 74 -5.75 7.68 -0.71
N ASP A 75 -6.30 8.89 -0.75
CA ASP A 75 -7.74 9.15 -0.70
C ASP A 75 -8.29 9.16 -2.14
N GLY A 76 -8.43 7.96 -2.69
CA GLY A 76 -8.60 7.74 -4.13
C GLY A 76 -7.28 7.78 -4.91
N VAL A 77 -7.31 7.24 -6.13
CA VAL A 77 -6.16 7.23 -7.05
C VAL A 77 -6.52 7.95 -8.36
N PRO A 78 -5.57 8.54 -9.09
CA PRO A 78 -5.85 9.18 -10.37
C PRO A 78 -6.50 8.24 -11.40
N PRO A 79 -7.36 8.75 -12.31
CA PRO A 79 -8.08 7.94 -13.30
C PRO A 79 -7.18 7.00 -14.13
N GLU A 80 -5.96 7.41 -14.42
CA GLU A 80 -4.96 6.63 -15.15
C GLU A 80 -4.60 5.34 -14.42
N LEU A 81 -4.49 5.41 -13.09
CA LEU A 81 -4.21 4.24 -12.25
C LEU A 81 -5.47 3.41 -12.02
N GLN A 82 -6.65 4.04 -11.92
CA GLN A 82 -7.93 3.32 -11.85
C GLN A 82 -8.16 2.44 -13.09
N LYS A 83 -7.81 2.94 -14.29
CA LYS A 83 -7.97 2.21 -15.56
C LYS A 83 -7.16 0.91 -15.62
N ILE A 84 -6.03 0.85 -14.91
CA ILE A 84 -5.21 -0.37 -14.78
C ILE A 84 -5.54 -1.17 -13.51
N GLY A 85 -6.62 -0.80 -12.81
CA GLY A 85 -7.17 -1.52 -11.68
C GLY A 85 -6.54 -1.20 -10.33
N VAL A 86 -5.75 -0.13 -10.20
CA VAL A 86 -5.27 0.30 -8.87
C VAL A 86 -6.45 0.83 -8.08
N MET A 87 -6.62 0.33 -6.85
CA MET A 87 -7.63 0.78 -5.90
C MET A 87 -7.06 1.78 -4.91
N GLN A 88 -5.83 1.52 -4.44
CA GLN A 88 -5.22 2.31 -3.37
C GLN A 88 -3.71 2.16 -3.36
N ILE A 89 -3.04 3.21 -2.89
CA ILE A 89 -1.59 3.22 -2.66
C ILE A 89 -1.35 3.52 -1.18
N ILE A 90 -0.51 2.71 -0.54
CA ILE A 90 -0.08 2.94 0.84
C ILE A 90 1.46 3.00 0.87
N PHE A 91 1.97 4.03 1.52
CA PHE A 91 3.39 4.20 1.81
C PHE A 91 3.62 4.16 3.32
N GLN A 92 4.63 3.39 3.74
CA GLN A 92 5.03 3.30 5.14
C GLN A 92 6.52 3.51 5.29
N ILE A 93 6.92 4.17 6.37
CA ILE A 93 8.31 4.31 6.77
C ILE A 93 8.41 4.30 8.30
N SER A 94 9.45 3.67 8.84
CA SER A 94 9.66 3.64 10.29
C SER A 94 9.87 5.05 10.86
N THR A 95 9.69 5.20 12.17
CA THR A 95 9.94 6.47 12.88
C THR A 95 11.40 6.92 12.83
N LYS A 96 12.32 6.01 12.49
CA LYS A 96 13.73 6.27 12.25
C LYS A 96 14.05 6.59 10.79
N PHE A 97 13.03 6.74 9.94
CA PHE A 97 13.15 6.99 8.50
C PHE A 97 13.92 5.90 7.74
N THR A 98 13.87 4.66 8.26
CA THR A 98 14.45 3.48 7.60
C THR A 98 13.37 2.53 7.11
N SER A 99 13.74 1.64 6.19
CA SER A 99 12.89 0.54 5.70
C SER A 99 11.56 0.98 5.09
N PRO A 100 11.58 1.84 4.05
CA PRO A 100 10.37 2.26 3.35
C PRO A 100 9.65 1.06 2.72
N LYS A 101 8.31 1.09 2.76
CA LYS A 101 7.44 0.08 2.19
C LYS A 101 6.37 0.74 1.33
N ASN A 102 6.17 0.20 0.14
CA ASN A 102 5.10 0.55 -0.76
C ASN A 102 4.14 -0.61 -0.94
N MET A 103 2.87 -0.28 -1.05
CA MET A 103 1.78 -1.22 -1.29
C MET A 103 0.88 -0.61 -2.35
N ILE A 104 0.74 -1.32 -3.47
CA ILE A 104 -0.23 -0.98 -4.52
C ILE A 104 -1.30 -2.06 -4.50
N MET A 105 -2.53 -1.65 -4.18
CA MET A 105 -3.67 -2.56 -4.06
C MET A 105 -4.46 -2.62 -5.36
N PHE A 106 -4.83 -3.83 -5.76
CA PHE A 106 -5.65 -4.16 -6.92
C PHE A 106 -6.74 -5.17 -6.55
N PRO A 107 -7.85 -5.28 -7.30
CA PRO A 107 -8.88 -6.29 -7.04
C PRO A 107 -8.48 -7.64 -7.63
N LEU A 108 -8.27 -8.68 -6.82
CA LEU A 108 -7.99 -10.02 -7.34
C LEU A 108 -9.29 -10.67 -7.86
N GLU A 109 -10.29 -10.74 -7.00
CA GLU A 109 -11.66 -11.18 -7.28
C GLU A 109 -12.56 -10.14 -6.62
N THR A 110 -13.38 -9.45 -7.43
CA THR A 110 -14.26 -8.37 -6.95
C THR A 110 -15.09 -8.84 -5.77
N ASP A 111 -15.13 -8.02 -4.71
CA ASP A 111 -15.86 -8.27 -3.45
C ASP A 111 -15.44 -9.56 -2.70
N LYS A 112 -14.23 -10.07 -2.95
CA LYS A 112 -13.71 -11.26 -2.25
C LYS A 112 -12.27 -11.10 -1.81
N PHE A 113 -11.39 -10.77 -2.75
CA PHE A 113 -9.95 -10.74 -2.51
C PHE A 113 -9.30 -9.54 -3.17
N ASN A 114 -8.36 -8.94 -2.42
CA ASN A 114 -7.46 -7.91 -2.89
C ASN A 114 -6.08 -8.51 -3.14
N CYS A 115 -5.37 -8.00 -4.14
CA CYS A 115 -3.98 -8.27 -4.42
C CYS A 115 -3.16 -7.04 -4.08
N VAL A 116 -2.15 -7.20 -3.23
CA VAL A 116 -1.22 -6.13 -2.87
C VAL A 116 0.15 -6.46 -3.43
N LEU A 117 0.63 -5.61 -4.32
CA LEU A 117 2.01 -5.63 -4.78
C LEU A 117 2.86 -4.78 -3.84
N THR A 118 4.00 -5.30 -3.40
CA THR A 118 4.84 -4.63 -2.40
C THR A 118 6.32 -4.97 -2.54
N ASN A 119 7.19 -4.10 -2.01
CA ASN A 119 8.64 -4.31 -1.96
C ASN A 119 9.12 -5.04 -0.69
N SER A 120 8.23 -5.31 0.26
CA SER A 120 8.57 -5.95 1.53
C SER A 120 7.40 -6.76 2.06
N ALA A 121 7.68 -7.83 2.80
CA ALA A 121 6.63 -8.57 3.48
C ALA A 121 5.86 -7.62 4.43
N LEU A 122 4.53 -7.59 4.26
CA LEU A 122 3.66 -6.92 5.21
C LEU A 122 3.51 -7.81 6.44
N SER A 123 3.58 -7.21 7.63
CA SER A 123 3.07 -7.90 8.81
C SER A 123 1.55 -7.99 8.69
N ALA A 124 0.95 -9.06 9.20
CA ALA A 124 -0.51 -9.22 9.18
C ALA A 124 -1.23 -8.03 9.85
N LYS A 125 -0.62 -7.42 10.87
CA LYS A 125 -1.09 -6.20 11.52
C LYS A 125 -1.11 -5.00 10.57
N ALA A 126 0.00 -4.73 9.89
CA ALA A 126 0.11 -3.60 8.96
C ALA A 126 -0.83 -3.76 7.76
N ALA A 127 -0.97 -4.99 7.25
CA ALA A 127 -1.94 -5.27 6.19
C ALA A 127 -3.37 -5.04 6.66
N LYS A 128 -3.75 -5.50 7.85
CA LYS A 128 -5.10 -5.29 8.39
C LYS A 128 -5.41 -3.81 8.59
N GLU A 129 -4.50 -3.04 9.19
CA GLU A 129 -4.70 -1.59 9.41
C GLU A 129 -4.78 -0.83 8.08
N ALA A 130 -3.93 -1.18 7.10
CA ALA A 130 -3.92 -0.55 5.79
C ALA A 130 -5.16 -0.89 4.94
N LEU A 131 -5.68 -2.12 5.06
CA LEU A 131 -6.78 -2.62 4.22
C LEU A 131 -8.17 -2.42 4.82
N THR A 132 -8.29 -2.25 6.14
CA THR A 132 -9.60 -2.07 6.80
C THR A 132 -9.91 -0.62 7.17
N GLY A 133 -8.94 0.29 7.09
CA GLY A 133 -9.11 1.70 7.45
C GLY A 133 -9.49 1.96 8.92
N LYS A 134 -9.48 0.92 9.79
CA LYS A 134 -9.82 1.03 11.22
C LYS A 134 -8.58 0.78 12.07
N PRO A 135 -8.17 1.72 12.95
CA PRO A 135 -7.17 1.42 13.97
C PRO A 135 -7.73 0.33 14.90
N MET A 136 -6.91 -0.68 15.22
CA MET A 136 -7.30 -1.66 16.25
C MET A 136 -7.40 -0.93 17.60
N LYS A 137 -8.55 -1.06 18.27
CA LYS A 137 -8.67 -0.67 19.68
C LYS A 137 -7.65 -1.48 20.47
N HIS A 138 -6.83 -0.77 21.23
CA HIS A 138 -5.86 -1.33 22.18
C HIS A 138 -6.56 -2.13 23.28
#